data_AF-A0A920L3E4-F1
#
_entry.id   AF-A0A920L3E4-F1
#
_cell.length_a   1.000
_cell.length_b   1.000
_cell.length_c   1.000
_cell.angle_alpha   90.00
_cell.angle_beta   90.00
_cell.angle_gamma   90.00
#
_symmetry.space_group_name_H-M   'P 1'
#
loop_
_entity.id
_entity.type
_entity.pdbx_description
1 polymer ?
#
loop_
_entity_poly.entity_id
_entity_poly.type
_entity_poly.pdbx_seq_one_letter_code
_entity_poly.pdbx_strand_id
1 'polypeptide(L)'
;MVRLMEDIKDLSVEAERELARTFMGRIEWEMIVIGLLQFVVWIACWVLVINGTLALWEGFLLSVFTTAFAYLPSHAGQHGHLSGGDKNKEWLNFWVGQISLIPLSQSHDILKATHLKHHAHTNDPEKDPDFYHTHVDSLWKVAKNVNNSYNENGKVQEIIRDYAEKDPKFAQSIAEGSKWSIFFYFSKIVLVLNFPFETLFLWWLPGKIIQIYLGVVFFSPSSQKFRARTL
;
A
#
# COMPACT_ATOMS: atom_id res chain seq x y z
N MET A 1 -28.59 -11.95 -9.23
CA MET A 1 -27.80 -12.23 -8.02
C MET A 1 -28.17 -13.54 -7.33
N VAL A 2 -29.46 -13.88 -7.17
CA VAL A 2 -29.88 -15.18 -6.58
C VAL A 2 -29.49 -16.40 -7.44
N ARG A 3 -29.42 -16.25 -8.76
CA ARG A 3 -29.07 -17.33 -9.71
C ARG A 3 -27.59 -17.74 -9.78
N LEU A 4 -26.70 -17.06 -9.04
CA LEU A 4 -25.25 -17.34 -9.02
C LEU A 4 -24.82 -18.19 -7.81
N MET A 5 -25.72 -18.39 -6.83
CA MET A 5 -25.41 -19.13 -5.60
C MET A 5 -25.76 -20.63 -5.67
N GLU A 6 -26.56 -21.08 -6.64
CA GLU A 6 -27.00 -22.49 -6.72
C GLU A 6 -26.01 -23.42 -7.43
N ASP A 7 -24.96 -22.91 -8.09
CA ASP A 7 -24.11 -23.69 -9.01
C ASP A 7 -22.62 -23.83 -8.62
N ILE A 8 -22.22 -23.50 -7.38
CA ILE A 8 -20.85 -23.82 -6.91
C ILE A 8 -20.86 -25.24 -6.34
N LYS A 9 -20.91 -26.24 -7.23
CA LYS A 9 -20.90 -27.67 -6.85
C LYS A 9 -19.52 -28.33 -7.00
N ASP A 10 -18.56 -27.64 -7.60
CA ASP A 10 -17.20 -28.11 -7.73
C ASP A 10 -16.22 -27.11 -7.09
N LEU A 11 -15.53 -27.57 -6.05
CA LEU A 11 -14.47 -26.83 -5.34
C LEU A 11 -13.08 -27.32 -5.75
N SER A 12 -12.97 -27.98 -6.92
CA SER A 12 -11.69 -28.35 -7.51
C SER A 12 -10.86 -27.12 -7.84
N VAL A 13 -9.53 -27.28 -7.80
CA VAL A 13 -8.58 -26.21 -8.14
C VAL A 13 -8.77 -25.78 -9.60
N GLU A 14 -9.19 -26.70 -10.47
CA GLU A 14 -9.50 -26.46 -11.87
C GLU A 14 -10.74 -25.58 -12.04
N ALA A 15 -11.84 -25.86 -11.34
CA ALA A 15 -13.05 -25.05 -11.35
C ALA A 15 -12.79 -23.65 -10.75
N GLU A 16 -12.02 -23.56 -9.67
CA GLU A 16 -11.58 -22.28 -9.09
C GLU A 16 -10.74 -21.48 -10.09
N ARG A 17 -9.80 -22.12 -10.79
CA ARG A 17 -8.98 -21.48 -11.83
C ARG A 17 -9.81 -21.02 -13.02
N GLU A 18 -10.80 -21.81 -13.44
CA GLU A 18 -11.68 -21.45 -14.55
C GLU A 18 -12.57 -20.25 -14.20
N LEU A 19 -13.15 -20.24 -12.99
CA LEU A 19 -13.89 -19.09 -12.47
C LEU A 19 -12.97 -17.87 -12.33
N ALA A 20 -11.77 -18.02 -11.75
CA ALA A 20 -10.82 -16.93 -11.59
C ALA A 20 -10.43 -16.30 -12.94
N ARG A 21 -10.24 -17.11 -13.99
CA ARG A 21 -9.95 -16.62 -15.35
C ARG A 21 -11.03 -15.68 -15.88
N THR A 22 -12.29 -15.87 -15.53
CA THR A 22 -13.38 -14.96 -15.96
C THR A 22 -13.27 -13.56 -15.36
N PHE A 23 -12.56 -13.42 -14.23
CA PHE A 23 -12.29 -12.14 -13.58
C PHE A 23 -10.91 -11.55 -13.93
N MET A 24 -10.05 -12.28 -14.64
CA MET A 24 -8.75 -11.79 -15.09
C MET A 24 -8.88 -10.94 -16.36
N GLY A 25 -8.09 -9.86 -16.46
CA GLY A 25 -8.04 -9.01 -17.64
C GLY A 25 -9.16 -7.96 -17.73
N ARG A 26 -10.04 -7.86 -16.72
CA ARG A 26 -10.97 -6.73 -16.60
C ARG A 26 -10.30 -5.55 -15.92
N ILE A 27 -10.75 -4.35 -16.25
CA ILE A 27 -10.44 -3.15 -15.48
C ILE A 27 -11.10 -3.29 -14.09
N GLU A 28 -10.29 -3.26 -13.03
CA GLU A 28 -10.77 -3.24 -11.65
C GLU A 28 -11.25 -1.83 -11.26
N TRP A 29 -12.34 -1.38 -11.87
CA TRP A 29 -12.91 -0.05 -11.63
C TRP A 29 -13.32 0.19 -10.17
N GLU A 30 -13.65 -0.88 -9.44
CA GLU A 30 -13.99 -0.81 -8.01
C GLU A 30 -12.82 -0.24 -7.21
N MET A 31 -11.60 -0.71 -7.48
CA MET A 31 -10.38 -0.22 -6.83
C MET A 31 -10.05 1.21 -7.26
N ILE A 32 -10.35 1.58 -8.51
CA ILE A 32 -10.21 2.96 -8.97
C ILE A 32 -11.13 3.90 -8.19
N VAL A 33 -12.41 3.54 -8.05
CA VAL A 33 -13.39 4.34 -7.29
C VAL A 33 -12.98 4.44 -5.83
N ILE A 34 -12.60 3.33 -5.18
CA ILE A 34 -12.13 3.34 -3.79
C ILE A 34 -10.92 4.27 -3.63
N GLY A 35 -9.92 4.16 -4.52
CA GLY A 35 -8.68 4.95 -4.43
C GLY A 35 -8.87 6.45 -4.63
N LEU A 36 -9.71 6.85 -5.58
CA LEU A 36 -10.01 8.26 -5.82
C LEU A 36 -10.96 8.82 -4.76
N LEU A 37 -12.00 8.08 -4.38
CA LEU A 37 -12.97 8.53 -3.40
C LEU A 37 -12.33 8.72 -2.02
N GLN A 38 -11.52 7.76 -1.55
CA GLN A 38 -10.84 7.91 -0.25
C GLN A 38 -9.91 9.13 -0.24
N PHE A 39 -9.25 9.42 -1.37
CA PHE A 39 -8.36 10.58 -1.47
C PHE A 39 -9.15 11.89 -1.44
N VAL A 40 -10.27 11.96 -2.16
CA VAL A 40 -11.18 13.12 -2.15
C VAL A 40 -11.73 13.35 -0.74
N VAL A 41 -12.16 12.29 -0.04
CA VAL A 41 -12.64 12.39 1.35
C VAL A 41 -11.51 12.85 2.29
N TRP A 42 -10.29 12.38 2.09
CA TRP A 42 -9.13 12.82 2.87
C TRP A 42 -8.81 14.31 2.66
N ILE A 43 -8.86 14.81 1.42
CA ILE A 43 -8.71 16.26 1.14
C ILE A 43 -9.86 17.07 1.72
N ALA A 44 -11.10 16.59 1.58
CA ALA A 44 -12.27 17.26 2.17
C ALA A 44 -12.14 17.34 3.70
N CYS A 45 -11.66 16.28 4.35
CA CYS A 45 -11.37 16.28 5.78
C CYS A 45 -10.39 17.40 6.17
N TRP A 46 -9.30 17.57 5.41
CA TRP A 46 -8.35 18.66 5.63
C TRP A 46 -8.99 20.04 5.54
N VAL A 47 -9.76 20.29 4.48
CA VAL A 47 -10.44 21.58 4.27
C VAL A 47 -11.43 21.88 5.38
N LEU A 48 -12.22 20.87 5.80
CA LEU A 48 -13.24 21.03 6.84
C LEU A 48 -12.63 21.24 8.24
N VAL A 49 -11.44 20.67 8.52
CA VAL A 49 -10.75 20.96 9.79
C VAL A 49 -10.15 22.37 9.77
N ILE A 50 -9.46 22.75 8.69
CA ILE A 50 -8.81 24.07 8.57
C ILE A 50 -9.83 25.21 8.66
N ASN A 51 -11.02 25.05 8.08
CA ASN A 51 -12.06 26.08 8.13
C ASN A 51 -12.91 26.04 9.42
N GLY A 52 -12.63 25.11 10.34
CA GLY A 52 -13.33 24.99 11.62
C GLY A 52 -14.71 24.32 11.57
N THR A 53 -15.10 23.72 10.44
CA THR A 53 -16.37 22.97 10.34
C THR A 53 -16.30 21.62 11.07
N LEU A 54 -15.12 20.98 11.04
CA LEU A 54 -14.85 19.69 11.67
C LEU A 54 -13.84 19.90 12.82
N ALA A 55 -14.10 19.31 13.99
CA ALA A 55 -13.10 19.34 15.06
C ALA A 55 -11.89 18.48 14.66
N LEU A 56 -10.70 18.86 15.14
CA LEU A 56 -9.45 18.16 14.79
C LEU A 56 -9.49 16.67 15.13
N TRP A 57 -10.11 16.29 16.25
CA TRP A 57 -10.21 14.88 16.67
C TRP A 57 -11.14 14.07 15.76
N GLU A 58 -12.22 14.67 15.25
CA GLU A 58 -13.11 14.04 14.29
C GLU A 58 -12.39 13.87 12.95
N GLY A 59 -11.64 14.90 12.52
CA GLY A 59 -10.79 14.83 11.34
C GLY A 59 -9.69 13.76 11.47
N PHE A 60 -9.10 13.60 12.65
CA PHE A 60 -8.13 12.54 12.92
C PHE A 60 -8.74 11.15 12.68
N LEU A 61 -9.93 10.87 13.24
CA LEU A 61 -10.61 9.58 13.05
C LEU A 61 -10.95 9.32 11.58
N LEU A 62 -11.47 10.35 10.89
CA LEU A 62 -11.78 10.25 9.47
C LEU A 62 -10.51 10.02 8.63
N SER A 63 -9.41 10.70 8.95
CA SER A 63 -8.13 10.51 8.26
C SER A 63 -7.54 9.12 8.48
N VAL A 64 -7.62 8.58 9.70
CA VAL A 64 -7.23 7.18 9.97
C VAL A 64 -8.06 6.23 9.10
N PHE A 65 -9.38 6.43 9.06
CA PHE A 65 -10.28 5.61 8.25
C PHE A 65 -9.93 5.67 6.76
N THR A 66 -9.81 6.85 6.14
CA THR A 66 -9.48 6.96 4.71
C THR A 66 -8.09 6.40 4.41
N THR A 67 -7.12 6.66 5.28
CA THR A 67 -5.75 6.15 5.14
C THR A 67 -5.71 4.62 5.20
N ALA A 68 -6.60 3.96 5.94
CA ALA A 68 -6.70 2.51 5.97
C ALA A 68 -7.03 1.89 4.60
N PHE A 69 -7.75 2.62 3.75
CA PHE A 69 -8.08 2.21 2.37
C PHE A 69 -7.04 2.60 1.33
N ALA A 70 -6.03 3.40 1.68
CA ALA A 70 -5.06 3.97 0.74
C ALA A 70 -4.21 2.91 0.01
N TYR A 71 -3.85 1.82 0.69
CA TYR A 71 -2.95 0.80 0.14
C TYR A 71 -3.65 -0.15 -0.83
N LEU A 72 -4.94 -0.46 -0.64
CA LEU A 72 -5.65 -1.47 -1.45
C LEU A 72 -5.61 -1.16 -2.97
N PRO A 73 -5.99 0.05 -3.43
CA PRO A 73 -5.94 0.41 -4.84
C PRO A 73 -4.50 0.41 -5.39
N SER A 74 -3.55 0.84 -4.57
CA SER A 74 -2.15 0.82 -4.94
C SER A 74 -1.63 -0.59 -5.13
N HIS A 75 -1.94 -1.52 -4.22
CA HIS A 75 -1.59 -2.93 -4.34
C HIS A 75 -2.21 -3.54 -5.61
N ALA A 76 -3.47 -3.24 -5.95
CA ALA A 76 -4.06 -3.65 -7.23
C ALA A 76 -3.30 -3.08 -8.45
N GLY A 77 -2.88 -1.81 -8.39
CA GLY A 77 -2.03 -1.19 -9.41
C GLY A 77 -0.63 -1.80 -9.51
N GLN A 78 -0.05 -2.24 -8.39
CA GLN A 78 1.26 -2.90 -8.36
C GLN A 78 1.25 -4.20 -9.17
N HIS A 79 0.13 -4.93 -9.14
CA HIS A 79 -0.12 -6.12 -9.97
C HIS A 79 -0.65 -5.83 -11.38
N GLY A 80 -0.87 -4.56 -11.72
CA GLY A 80 -1.38 -4.16 -13.04
C GLY A 80 -2.89 -4.35 -13.23
N HIS A 81 -3.63 -4.64 -12.17
CA HIS A 81 -5.05 -4.99 -12.26
C HIS A 81 -5.95 -3.81 -12.63
N LEU A 82 -5.57 -2.57 -12.27
CA LEU A 82 -6.39 -1.38 -12.59
C LEU A 82 -6.53 -1.18 -14.09
N SER A 83 -5.50 -1.54 -14.86
CA SER A 83 -5.54 -1.49 -16.33
C SER A 83 -6.21 -2.69 -17.00
N GLY A 84 -6.46 -3.77 -16.26
CA GLY A 84 -6.93 -5.04 -16.84
C GLY A 84 -5.98 -5.65 -17.88
N GLY A 85 -4.69 -5.31 -17.86
CA GLY A 85 -3.72 -5.75 -18.87
C GLY A 85 -3.78 -4.99 -20.20
N ASP A 86 -4.61 -3.93 -20.31
CA ASP A 86 -4.62 -3.04 -21.48
C ASP A 86 -3.43 -2.07 -21.41
N LYS A 87 -2.48 -2.25 -22.33
CA LYS A 87 -1.26 -1.43 -22.45
C LYS A 87 -1.56 0.07 -22.63
N ASN A 88 -2.66 0.42 -23.28
CA ASN A 88 -3.03 1.83 -23.47
C ASN A 88 -3.53 2.49 -22.18
N LYS A 89 -3.86 1.68 -21.17
CA LYS A 89 -4.39 2.10 -19.87
C LYS A 89 -3.42 1.82 -18.72
N GLU A 90 -2.19 1.39 -18.99
CA GLU A 90 -1.20 1.08 -17.95
C GLU A 90 -0.94 2.26 -17.00
N TRP A 91 -1.09 3.50 -17.49
CA TRP A 91 -0.98 4.71 -16.67
C TRP A 91 -1.97 4.73 -15.49
N LEU A 92 -3.11 4.05 -15.58
CA LEU A 92 -4.08 3.93 -14.48
C LEU A 92 -3.44 3.27 -13.26
N ASN A 93 -2.63 2.22 -13.48
CA ASN A 93 -1.97 1.48 -12.40
C ASN A 93 -1.12 2.42 -11.54
N PHE A 94 -0.31 3.24 -12.22
CA PHE A 94 0.57 4.19 -11.56
C PHE A 94 -0.21 5.34 -10.93
N TRP A 95 -1.03 6.08 -11.70
CA TRP A 95 -1.61 7.32 -11.22
C TRP A 95 -2.66 7.10 -10.14
N VAL A 96 -3.55 6.14 -10.31
CA VAL A 96 -4.55 5.81 -9.28
C VAL A 96 -3.84 5.25 -8.05
N GLY A 97 -2.85 4.37 -8.24
CA GLY A 97 -2.07 3.80 -7.14
C GLY A 97 -1.22 4.82 -6.37
N GLN A 98 -0.67 5.83 -7.05
CA GLN A 98 0.13 6.88 -6.43
C GLN A 98 -0.75 7.92 -5.74
N ILE A 99 -1.88 8.32 -6.34
CA ILE A 99 -2.86 9.21 -5.72
C ILE A 99 -3.41 8.55 -4.45
N SER A 100 -3.75 7.25 -4.52
CA SER A 100 -4.30 6.56 -3.36
C SER A 100 -3.33 6.52 -2.18
N LEU A 101 -2.01 6.53 -2.43
CA LEU A 101 -0.97 6.48 -1.40
C LEU A 101 -0.60 7.84 -0.79
N ILE A 102 -1.14 8.97 -1.27
CA ILE A 102 -0.84 10.30 -0.70
C ILE A 102 -1.11 10.34 0.82
N PRO A 103 -2.25 9.85 1.35
CA PRO A 103 -2.50 9.81 2.81
C PRO A 103 -1.46 8.97 3.59
N LEU A 104 -0.91 7.92 2.98
CA LEU A 104 0.19 7.12 3.56
C LEU A 104 1.57 7.77 3.40
N SER A 105 1.70 8.75 2.50
CA SER A 105 2.97 9.34 2.07
C SER A 105 3.99 8.28 1.64
N GLN A 106 3.54 7.35 0.79
CA GLN A 106 4.40 6.31 0.23
C GLN A 106 4.44 6.42 -1.29
N SER A 107 5.51 5.90 -1.88
CA SER A 107 5.68 5.85 -3.33
C SER A 107 5.12 4.55 -3.89
N HIS A 108 4.30 4.64 -4.94
CA HIS A 108 3.79 3.49 -5.66
C HIS A 108 4.92 2.68 -6.30
N ASP A 109 5.92 3.34 -6.92
CA ASP A 109 7.02 2.65 -7.59
C ASP A 109 7.93 1.90 -6.64
N ILE A 110 8.26 2.50 -5.48
CA ILE A 110 9.04 1.80 -4.44
C ILE A 110 8.25 0.59 -3.95
N LEU A 111 6.99 0.80 -3.56
CA LEU A 111 6.15 -0.29 -3.06
C LEU A 111 5.96 -1.39 -4.10
N LYS A 112 5.76 -1.04 -5.37
CA LYS A 112 5.67 -2.02 -6.47
C LYS A 112 6.95 -2.84 -6.58
N ALA A 113 8.10 -2.19 -6.60
CA ALA A 113 9.39 -2.85 -6.77
C ALA A 113 9.68 -3.80 -5.60
N THR A 114 9.50 -3.35 -4.36
CA THR A 114 9.73 -4.18 -3.17
C THR A 114 8.70 -5.30 -3.04
N HIS A 115 7.42 -5.01 -3.33
CA HIS A 115 6.33 -5.99 -3.29
C HIS A 115 6.52 -7.13 -4.30
N LEU A 116 7.02 -6.85 -5.49
CA LEU A 116 7.36 -7.89 -6.47
C LEU A 116 8.54 -8.75 -6.01
N LYS A 117 9.53 -8.20 -5.30
CA LYS A 117 10.62 -8.98 -4.68
C LYS A 117 10.09 -9.82 -3.51
N HIS A 118 9.20 -9.27 -2.69
CA HIS A 118 8.49 -10.01 -1.64
C HIS A 118 7.78 -11.23 -2.23
N HIS A 119 7.02 -11.07 -3.31
CA HIS A 119 6.38 -12.22 -3.97
C HIS A 119 7.35 -13.26 -4.55
N ALA A 120 8.50 -12.81 -5.07
CA ALA A 120 9.52 -13.70 -5.62
C ALA A 120 10.29 -14.47 -4.54
N HIS A 121 10.38 -13.92 -3.32
CA HIS A 121 11.22 -14.44 -2.24
C HIS A 121 10.50 -14.53 -0.90
N THR A 122 9.18 -14.72 -0.92
CA THR A 122 8.33 -14.63 0.28
C THR A 122 8.90 -15.48 1.42
N ASN A 123 9.10 -14.85 2.58
CA ASN A 123 9.64 -15.45 3.80
C ASN A 123 11.11 -15.87 3.77
N ASP A 124 11.89 -15.42 2.78
CA ASP A 124 13.35 -15.53 2.79
C ASP A 124 13.96 -14.38 3.62
N PRO A 125 14.63 -14.65 4.74
CA PRO A 125 15.16 -13.61 5.63
C PRO A 125 16.21 -12.70 4.98
N GLU A 126 16.89 -13.15 3.92
CA GLU A 126 17.96 -12.40 3.26
C GLU A 126 17.50 -11.70 1.98
N LYS A 127 16.29 -12.03 1.47
CA LYS A 127 15.82 -11.56 0.17
C LYS A 127 14.43 -10.92 0.19
N ASP A 128 13.61 -11.24 1.18
CA ASP A 128 12.29 -10.65 1.31
C ASP A 128 12.38 -9.29 2.02
N PRO A 129 12.08 -8.17 1.32
CA PRO A 129 12.12 -6.83 1.94
C PRO A 129 11.15 -6.67 3.12
N ASP A 130 10.12 -7.52 3.20
CA ASP A 130 9.07 -7.41 4.21
C ASP A 130 9.28 -8.40 5.38
N PHE A 131 10.29 -9.28 5.34
CA PHE A 131 10.50 -10.33 6.35
C PHE A 131 10.51 -9.82 7.80
N TYR A 132 11.16 -8.68 8.02
CA TYR A 132 11.37 -8.13 9.36
C TYR A 132 10.17 -7.34 9.91
N HIS A 133 9.14 -7.07 9.10
CA HIS A 133 7.89 -6.48 9.57
C HIS A 133 6.90 -7.54 10.05
N THR A 134 7.11 -8.78 9.65
CA THR A 134 6.12 -9.85 9.65
C THR A 134 6.37 -10.90 10.69
N HIS A 135 7.64 -11.27 10.86
CA HIS A 135 8.07 -12.30 11.78
C HIS A 135 8.44 -11.69 13.14
N VAL A 136 7.49 -11.03 13.78
CA VAL A 136 7.69 -10.41 15.10
C VAL A 136 6.60 -10.78 16.10
N ASP A 137 7.01 -11.01 17.35
CA ASP A 137 6.13 -11.54 18.40
C ASP A 137 5.24 -10.47 19.09
N SER A 138 5.37 -9.19 18.72
CA SER A 138 4.62 -8.11 19.37
C SER A 138 4.40 -6.89 18.48
N LEU A 139 3.26 -6.21 18.70
CA LEU A 139 2.90 -4.96 18.02
C LEU A 139 3.95 -3.85 18.24
N TRP A 140 4.59 -3.83 19.41
CA TRP A 140 5.66 -2.89 19.70
C TRP A 140 6.89 -3.12 18.80
N LYS A 141 7.26 -4.39 18.54
CA LYS A 141 8.35 -4.71 17.61
C LYS A 141 7.98 -4.32 16.18
N VAL A 142 6.72 -4.53 15.74
CA VAL A 142 6.25 -4.03 14.43
C VAL A 142 6.41 -2.52 14.36
N ALA A 143 5.92 -1.79 15.36
CA ALA A 143 5.99 -0.34 15.41
C ALA A 143 7.44 0.18 15.36
N LYS A 144 8.33 -0.47 16.10
CA LYS A 144 9.76 -0.17 16.08
C LYS A 144 10.36 -0.45 14.69
N ASN A 145 10.05 -1.60 14.10
CA ASN A 145 10.61 -2.00 12.81
C ASN A 145 10.10 -1.11 11.69
N VAL A 146 8.79 -0.81 11.62
CA VAL A 146 8.19 0.14 10.66
C VAL A 146 8.86 1.51 10.76
N ASN A 147 9.10 2.01 11.98
CA ASN A 147 9.79 3.30 12.15
C ASN A 147 11.28 3.24 11.79
N ASN A 148 11.93 2.09 11.92
CA ASN A 148 13.34 1.88 11.60
C ASN A 148 13.58 1.29 10.20
N SER A 149 12.54 1.08 9.39
CA SER A 149 12.61 0.33 8.13
C SER A 149 13.49 1.01 7.08
N TYR A 150 13.68 2.31 7.25
CA TYR A 150 14.47 3.16 6.38
C TYR A 150 15.76 3.65 7.05
N ASN A 151 16.13 3.11 8.22
CA ASN A 151 17.44 3.39 8.79
C ASN A 151 18.51 2.87 7.83
N GLU A 152 19.53 3.69 7.55
CA GLU A 152 20.58 3.40 6.57
C GLU A 152 21.34 2.09 6.85
N ASN A 153 21.36 1.64 8.11
CA ASN A 153 21.99 0.41 8.57
C ASN A 153 20.97 -0.70 8.89
N GLY A 154 19.72 -0.53 8.48
CA GLY A 154 18.66 -1.52 8.66
C GLY A 154 18.73 -2.62 7.59
N LYS A 155 18.38 -3.85 7.97
CA LYS A 155 18.42 -5.01 7.08
C LYS A 155 17.53 -4.87 5.83
N VAL A 156 16.40 -4.16 5.94
CA VAL A 156 15.54 -3.85 4.79
C VAL A 156 16.27 -2.95 3.77
N GLN A 157 17.04 -1.95 4.23
CA GLN A 157 17.83 -1.10 3.36
C GLN A 157 19.01 -1.85 2.73
N GLU A 158 19.61 -2.79 3.46
CA GLU A 158 20.64 -3.70 2.92
C GLU A 158 20.07 -4.53 1.76
N ILE A 159 18.90 -5.14 1.93
CA ILE A 159 18.22 -5.91 0.86
C ILE A 159 17.89 -5.02 -0.35
N ILE A 160 17.36 -3.82 -0.11
CA ILE A 160 17.05 -2.87 -1.19
C ILE A 160 18.32 -2.46 -1.94
N ARG A 161 19.43 -2.19 -1.25
CA ARG A 161 20.72 -1.85 -1.87
C ARG A 161 21.27 -3.01 -2.70
N ASP A 162 21.25 -4.22 -2.15
CA ASP A 162 21.70 -5.43 -2.86
C ASP A 162 20.92 -5.65 -4.16
N TYR A 163 19.58 -5.46 -4.13
CA TYR A 163 18.78 -5.50 -5.35
C TYR A 163 19.06 -4.36 -6.31
N ALA A 164 19.26 -3.13 -5.82
CA ALA A 164 19.56 -1.99 -6.67
C ALA A 164 20.91 -2.14 -7.38
N GLU A 165 21.89 -2.79 -6.75
CA GLU A 165 23.18 -3.10 -7.39
C GLU A 165 23.06 -4.19 -8.47
N LYS A 166 22.20 -5.19 -8.24
CA LYS A 166 22.08 -6.37 -9.13
C LYS A 166 21.05 -6.19 -10.25
N ASP A 167 20.05 -5.33 -10.07
CA ASP A 167 18.90 -5.18 -10.97
C ASP A 167 18.70 -3.70 -11.36
N PRO A 168 19.16 -3.29 -12.55
CA PRO A 168 19.01 -1.90 -13.01
C PRO A 168 17.57 -1.40 -13.08
N LYS A 169 16.60 -2.28 -13.34
CA LYS A 169 15.17 -1.89 -13.39
C LYS A 169 14.63 -1.64 -12.00
N PHE A 170 15.05 -2.45 -11.03
CA PHE A 170 14.73 -2.21 -9.62
C PHE A 170 15.35 -0.88 -9.16
N ALA A 171 16.63 -0.63 -9.44
CA ALA A 171 17.30 0.63 -9.12
C ALA A 171 16.58 1.84 -9.71
N GLN A 172 16.17 1.76 -10.98
CA GLN A 172 15.38 2.81 -11.63
C GLN A 172 14.05 3.05 -10.91
N SER A 173 13.33 2.00 -10.53
CA SER A 173 12.05 2.11 -9.82
C SER A 173 12.22 2.77 -8.45
N ILE A 174 13.28 2.43 -7.73
CA ILE A 174 13.63 3.08 -6.46
C ILE A 174 13.99 4.56 -6.67
N ALA A 175 14.75 4.89 -7.71
CA ALA A 175 15.14 6.25 -8.01
C ALA A 175 13.95 7.14 -8.40
N GLU A 176 13.06 6.66 -9.28
CA GLU A 176 11.82 7.35 -9.65
C GLU A 176 10.91 7.53 -8.43
N GLY A 177 10.71 6.46 -7.65
CA GLY A 177 9.87 6.53 -6.47
C GLY A 177 10.44 7.40 -5.35
N SER A 178 11.76 7.54 -5.25
CA SER A 178 12.41 8.43 -4.28
C SER A 178 12.04 9.91 -4.49
N LYS A 179 11.71 10.32 -5.72
CA LYS A 179 11.22 11.68 -6.01
C LYS A 179 9.91 11.95 -5.25
N TRP A 180 9.02 10.97 -5.17
CA TRP A 180 7.78 11.06 -4.38
C TRP A 180 8.06 11.13 -2.89
N SER A 181 8.99 10.32 -2.38
CA SER A 181 9.39 10.37 -0.96
C SER A 181 9.93 11.75 -0.58
N ILE A 182 10.77 12.35 -1.43
CA ILE A 182 11.28 13.72 -1.25
C ILE A 182 10.15 14.75 -1.31
N PHE A 183 9.25 14.62 -2.29
CA PHE A 183 8.08 15.49 -2.42
C PHE A 183 7.21 15.47 -1.15
N PHE A 184 6.90 14.29 -0.61
CA PHE A 184 6.12 14.17 0.63
C PHE A 184 6.86 14.73 1.84
N TYR A 185 8.18 14.54 1.91
CA TYR A 185 9.00 15.10 2.99
C TYR A 185 8.90 16.63 3.00
N PHE A 186 9.16 17.30 1.88
CA PHE A 186 9.07 18.76 1.79
C PHE A 186 7.63 19.28 1.95
N SER A 187 6.63 18.57 1.40
CA SER A 187 5.22 18.93 1.59
C SER A 187 4.84 18.95 3.07
N LYS A 188 5.29 17.95 3.85
CA LYS A 188 5.07 17.92 5.29
C LYS A 188 5.81 19.03 6.02
N ILE A 189 7.02 19.40 5.63
CA ILE A 189 7.72 20.56 6.22
C ILE A 189 6.89 21.82 6.03
N VAL A 190 6.45 22.10 4.79
CA VAL A 190 5.63 23.27 4.48
C VAL A 190 4.35 23.25 5.31
N LEU A 191 3.64 22.12 5.37
CA LEU A 191 2.40 22.03 6.15
C LEU A 191 2.63 22.13 7.65
N VAL A 192 3.68 21.56 8.22
CA VAL A 192 3.99 21.69 9.66
C VAL A 192 4.24 23.15 10.04
N LEU A 193 4.87 23.94 9.17
CA LEU A 193 5.12 25.36 9.43
C LEU A 193 3.85 26.22 9.42
N ASN A 194 2.78 25.77 8.76
CA ASN A 194 1.52 26.52 8.62
C ASN A 194 0.39 25.94 9.49
N PHE A 195 0.33 24.61 9.62
CA PHE A 195 -0.73 23.81 10.25
C PHE A 195 -0.12 22.64 11.03
N PRO A 196 0.61 22.88 12.13
CA PRO A 196 1.41 21.87 12.82
C PRO A 196 0.57 20.73 13.39
N PHE A 197 -0.55 21.05 14.04
CA PHE A 197 -1.41 20.05 14.67
C PHE A 197 -2.22 19.29 13.61
N GLU A 198 -2.72 19.97 12.59
CA GLU A 198 -3.42 19.33 11.47
C GLU A 198 -2.47 18.40 10.72
N THR A 199 -1.22 18.79 10.48
CA THR A 199 -0.25 17.90 9.83
C THR A 199 0.08 16.68 10.67
N LEU A 200 0.20 16.87 11.99
CA LEU A 200 0.41 15.78 12.92
C LEU A 200 -0.77 14.81 12.92
N PHE A 201 -1.99 15.32 13.11
CA PHE A 201 -3.19 14.50 13.35
C PHE A 201 -3.91 14.09 12.06
N LEU A 202 -3.76 14.77 10.93
CA LEU A 202 -4.47 14.42 9.70
C LEU A 202 -3.57 13.73 8.66
N TRP A 203 -2.25 13.69 8.86
CA TRP A 203 -1.35 13.05 7.89
C TRP A 203 -0.26 12.19 8.51
N TRP A 204 0.55 12.75 9.41
CA TRP A 204 1.68 11.99 9.96
C TRP A 204 1.23 10.83 10.84
N LEU A 205 0.38 11.11 11.84
CA LEU A 205 -0.05 10.13 12.82
C LEU A 205 -0.97 9.05 12.19
N PRO A 206 -2.00 9.40 11.38
CA PRO A 206 -2.78 8.40 10.64
C PRO A 206 -1.90 7.51 9.76
N GLY A 207 -0.96 8.11 9.01
CA GLY A 207 -0.02 7.37 8.17
C GLY A 207 0.79 6.35 8.96
N LYS A 208 1.30 6.73 10.16
CA LYS A 208 2.05 5.81 11.02
C LYS A 208 1.20 4.69 11.61
N ILE A 209 0.00 5.01 12.10
CA ILE A 209 -0.94 4.01 12.61
C ILE A 209 -1.23 2.96 11.53
N ILE A 210 -1.53 3.41 10.31
CA ILE A 210 -1.88 2.49 9.22
C ILE A 210 -0.66 1.72 8.72
N GLN A 211 0.54 2.31 8.63
CA GLN A 211 1.75 1.55 8.27
C GLN A 211 2.02 0.40 9.26
N ILE A 212 1.82 0.62 10.56
CA ILE A 212 1.93 -0.42 11.59
C ILE A 212 0.85 -1.49 11.39
N TYR A 213 -0.39 -1.07 11.16
CA TYR A 213 -1.51 -1.97 10.88
C TYR A 213 -1.26 -2.84 9.63
N LEU A 214 -0.75 -2.27 8.54
CA LEU A 214 -0.42 -2.99 7.32
C LEU A 214 0.65 -4.05 7.58
N GLY A 215 1.71 -3.71 8.33
CA GLY A 215 2.74 -4.65 8.78
C GLY A 215 2.19 -5.89 9.51
N VAL A 216 1.09 -5.71 10.26
CA VAL A 216 0.40 -6.81 10.95
C VAL A 216 -0.53 -7.58 10.02
N VAL A 217 -1.36 -6.91 9.23
CA VAL A 217 -2.47 -7.57 8.52
C VAL A 217 -2.06 -8.17 7.19
N PHE A 218 -1.30 -7.42 6.38
CA PHE A 218 -0.94 -7.86 5.04
C PHE A 218 0.30 -8.75 5.01
N PHE A 219 1.07 -8.70 6.08
CA PHE A 219 2.39 -9.29 6.07
C PHE A 219 2.57 -10.34 7.20
N SER A 220 1.67 -10.50 8.18
CA SER A 220 1.80 -11.53 9.25
C SER A 220 1.79 -12.99 8.73
N PRO A 221 2.56 -13.92 9.36
CA PRO A 221 2.66 -15.34 8.99
C PRO A 221 1.32 -16.09 8.93
N SER A 222 0.32 -15.67 9.70
CA SER A 222 -1.02 -16.29 9.70
C SER A 222 -1.78 -16.04 8.39
N SER A 223 -1.60 -14.88 7.77
CA SER A 223 -2.18 -14.52 6.46
C SER A 223 -1.49 -15.22 5.29
N GLN A 224 -0.20 -15.55 5.45
CA GLN A 224 0.62 -16.19 4.41
C GLN A 224 0.48 -17.71 4.36
N LYS A 225 0.25 -18.38 5.51
CA LYS A 225 -0.02 -19.83 5.56
C LYS A 225 -1.28 -20.23 4.77
N PHE A 226 -2.21 -19.32 4.57
CA PHE A 226 -3.40 -19.54 3.75
C PHE A 226 -3.10 -19.48 2.24
N ARG A 227 -2.25 -18.54 1.79
CA ARG A 227 -1.88 -18.39 0.36
C ARG A 227 -0.92 -19.47 -0.16
N ALA A 228 -0.04 -20.01 0.68
CA ALA A 228 0.87 -21.09 0.28
C ALA A 228 0.16 -22.44 0.04
N ARG A 229 -1.12 -22.57 0.38
CA ARG A 229 -1.92 -23.79 0.17
C ARG A 229 -2.79 -23.73 -1.09
N THR A 230 -2.84 -22.59 -1.78
CA THR A 230 -3.75 -22.35 -2.91
C THR A 230 -3.03 -21.98 -4.22
N LEU A 231 -1.69 -22.10 -4.28
CA LEU A 231 -0.89 -22.06 -5.50
C LEU A 231 -0.36 -23.46 -5.82
#